data_AF-A0A7S3WWH1-F1
#
_entry.id   AF-A0A7S3WWH1-F1
#
_cell.length_a   1.000
_cell.length_b   1.000
_cell.length_c   1.000
_cell.angle_alpha   90.00
_cell.angle_beta   90.00
_cell.angle_gamma   90.00
#
_symmetry.space_group_name_H-M   'P 1'
#
loop_
_entity.id
_entity.type
_entity.pdbx_description
1 polymer ?
#
loop_
_entity_poly.entity_id
_entity_poly.type
_entity_poly.pdbx_seq_one_letter_code
_entity_poly.pdbx_strand_id
1 'polypeptide(L)'
;QVHKAGRWKNHDWIVKVDPDAVIIPERLKWHIQALRPPVGSRVYLRNTNFKFHFLGALEVLSRAAMATYFQKGNECQAKLTKEGGEDYWLLQCLEGIGVDYMTDTRLLNDKYAAQENCNDDWAVAFHFYKSANDW
;
A
#
# COMPACT_ATOMS: atom_id res chain seq x y z
N GLN A 1 16.70 2.78 -1.56
CA GLN A 1 17.43 1.99 -2.58
C GLN A 1 16.60 1.60 -3.80
N VAL A 2 15.24 1.57 -3.72
CA VAL A 2 14.34 1.21 -4.84
C VAL A 2 14.52 2.07 -6.11
N HIS A 3 14.61 3.40 -5.98
CA HIS A 3 14.75 4.30 -7.13
C HIS A 3 16.00 4.00 -7.97
N LYS A 4 17.17 3.97 -7.33
CA LYS A 4 18.47 3.75 -7.98
C LYS A 4 18.56 2.37 -8.64
N ALA A 5 17.96 1.34 -8.04
CA ALA A 5 18.00 -0.02 -8.57
C ALA A 5 17.17 -0.20 -9.85
N GLY A 6 16.19 0.67 -10.14
CA GLY A 6 15.43 0.68 -11.39
C GLY A 6 14.49 -0.51 -11.65
N ARG A 7 14.59 -1.61 -10.91
CA ARG A 7 13.81 -2.86 -11.11
C ARG A 7 12.28 -2.64 -11.10
N TRP A 8 11.81 -1.65 -10.35
CA TRP A 8 10.39 -1.28 -10.28
C TRP A 8 9.78 -0.91 -11.64
N LYS A 9 10.59 -0.46 -12.60
CA LYS A 9 10.14 -0.09 -13.95
C LYS A 9 9.59 -1.29 -14.74
N ASN A 10 10.05 -2.51 -14.40
CA ASN A 10 9.67 -3.75 -15.10
C ASN A 10 8.45 -4.44 -14.48
N HIS A 11 7.78 -3.79 -13.52
CA HIS A 11 6.63 -4.34 -12.80
C HIS A 11 5.46 -3.37 -12.93
N ASP A 12 4.24 -3.86 -13.01
CA ASP A 12 3.05 -2.99 -13.10
C ASP A 12 2.64 -2.43 -11.73
N TRP A 13 3.02 -3.14 -10.66
CA TRP A 13 2.71 -2.80 -9.28
C TRP A 13 3.95 -2.96 -8.39
N ILE A 14 4.05 -2.08 -7.41
CA ILE A 14 5.09 -2.03 -6.39
C ILE A 14 4.39 -2.19 -5.04
N VAL A 15 4.93 -3.04 -4.18
CA VAL A 15 4.36 -3.36 -2.87
C VAL A 15 5.43 -3.12 -1.81
N LYS A 16 5.15 -2.24 -0.84
CA LYS A 16 5.87 -2.19 0.45
C LYS A 16 5.10 -3.05 1.44
N VAL A 17 5.81 -3.87 2.21
CA VAL A 17 5.25 -4.73 3.24
C VAL A 17 6.14 -4.60 4.47
N ASP A 18 5.53 -4.55 5.65
CA ASP A 18 6.29 -4.55 6.90
C ASP A 18 6.93 -5.93 7.16
N PRO A 19 8.07 -5.99 7.88
CA PRO A 19 8.77 -7.26 8.12
C PRO A 19 7.97 -8.31 8.92
N ASP A 20 6.91 -7.89 9.62
CA ASP A 20 6.03 -8.71 10.44
C ASP A 20 4.63 -8.88 9.83
N ALA A 21 4.46 -8.54 8.55
CA ALA A 21 3.25 -8.85 7.80
C ALA A 21 3.46 -10.10 6.90
N VAL A 22 2.49 -11.02 6.94
CA VAL A 22 2.47 -12.18 6.05
C VAL A 22 1.68 -11.81 4.81
N ILE A 23 2.34 -11.79 3.64
CA ILE A 23 1.72 -11.48 2.35
C ILE A 23 1.51 -12.73 1.49
N ILE A 24 0.40 -12.77 0.77
CA ILE A 24 0.07 -13.77 -0.24
C ILE A 24 -0.05 -13.06 -1.60
N PRO A 25 1.06 -12.94 -2.37
CA PRO A 25 1.10 -12.10 -3.57
C PRO A 25 0.13 -12.51 -4.68
N GLU A 26 -0.26 -13.78 -4.74
CA GLU A 26 -1.22 -14.26 -5.74
C GLU A 26 -2.61 -13.65 -5.52
N ARG A 27 -3.05 -13.49 -4.26
CA ARG A 27 -4.33 -12.85 -3.94
C ARG A 27 -4.34 -11.40 -4.41
N LEU A 28 -3.22 -10.68 -4.27
CA LEU A 28 -3.13 -9.31 -4.77
C LEU A 28 -3.46 -9.21 -6.26
N LYS A 29 -3.07 -10.20 -7.07
CA LYS A 29 -3.42 -10.22 -8.49
C LYS A 29 -4.93 -10.35 -8.71
N TRP A 30 -5.61 -11.20 -7.92
CA TRP A 30 -7.07 -11.36 -7.98
C TRP A 30 -7.80 -10.05 -7.66
N HIS A 31 -7.35 -9.36 -6.61
CA HIS A 31 -7.88 -8.05 -6.23
C HIS A 31 -7.67 -7.00 -7.33
N ILE A 32 -6.46 -6.89 -7.89
CA ILE A 32 -6.18 -5.97 -9.00
C ILE A 32 -7.05 -6.28 -10.23
N GLN A 33 -7.23 -7.56 -10.56
CA GLN A 33 -8.12 -7.98 -11.64
C GLN A 33 -9.58 -7.60 -11.38
N ALA A 34 -10.06 -7.72 -10.13
CA ALA A 34 -11.41 -7.34 -9.74
C ALA A 34 -11.62 -5.81 -9.78
N LEU A 35 -10.61 -5.04 -9.36
CA LEU A 35 -10.63 -3.57 -9.38
C LEU A 35 -10.67 -2.99 -10.80
N ARG A 36 -10.10 -3.70 -11.79
CA ARG A 36 -10.03 -3.27 -13.20
C ARG A 36 -9.46 -1.84 -13.37
N PRO A 37 -8.27 -1.55 -12.81
CA PRO A 37 -7.63 -0.25 -13.01
C PRO A 37 -7.35 -0.04 -14.51
N PRO A 38 -7.67 1.14 -15.07
CA PRO A 38 -7.24 1.50 -16.41
C PRO A 38 -5.73 1.33 -16.59
N VAL A 39 -5.32 0.97 -17.81
CA VAL A 39 -3.90 0.82 -18.13
C VAL A 39 -3.19 2.16 -17.92
N GLY A 40 -2.11 2.15 -17.15
CA GLY A 40 -1.34 3.35 -16.83
C GLY A 40 -1.93 4.22 -15.73
N SER A 41 -2.99 3.77 -15.03
CA SER A 41 -3.52 4.46 -13.87
C SER A 41 -2.44 4.78 -12.84
N ARG A 42 -2.42 6.04 -12.39
CA ARG A 42 -1.57 6.54 -11.32
C ARG A 42 -2.31 6.43 -9.99
N VAL A 43 -2.41 5.22 -9.48
CA VAL A 43 -3.16 4.91 -8.26
C VAL A 43 -2.33 4.23 -7.18
N TYR A 44 -2.65 4.51 -5.92
CA TYR A 44 -2.37 3.63 -4.79
C TYR A 44 -3.65 2.89 -4.36
N LEU A 45 -3.53 1.80 -3.60
CA LEU A 45 -4.69 1.08 -3.07
C LEU A 45 -4.92 1.44 -1.61
N ARG A 46 -6.13 1.90 -1.28
CA ARG A 46 -6.62 2.00 0.09
C ARG A 46 -6.93 0.60 0.60
N ASN A 47 -6.22 0.15 1.62
CA ASN A 47 -6.09 -1.25 2.01
C ASN A 47 -6.93 -1.66 3.22
N THR A 48 -7.57 -0.72 3.91
CA THR A 48 -8.26 -0.97 5.18
C THR A 48 -9.48 -0.05 5.38
N ASN A 49 -10.40 -0.43 6.28
CA ASN A 49 -11.51 0.42 6.72
C ASN A 49 -11.17 1.26 7.98
N PHE A 50 -9.89 1.40 8.32
CA PHE A 50 -9.42 2.14 9.48
C PHE A 50 -8.82 3.51 9.11
N LYS A 51 -9.06 4.53 9.96
CA LYS A 51 -8.54 5.90 9.83
C LYS A 51 -8.65 6.46 8.40
N PHE A 52 -7.51 6.71 7.75
CA PHE A 52 -7.37 7.30 6.43
C PHE A 52 -7.28 6.23 5.32
N HIS A 53 -7.71 5.01 5.63
CA HIS A 53 -7.84 3.88 4.70
C HIS A 53 -6.53 3.38 4.08
N PHE A 54 -5.40 3.73 4.68
CA PHE A 54 -4.06 3.35 4.21
C PHE A 54 -3.22 3.03 5.43
N LEU A 55 -2.71 1.80 5.54
CA LEU A 55 -1.85 1.38 6.65
C LEU A 55 -0.52 0.86 6.14
N GLY A 56 0.56 1.24 6.84
CA GLY A 56 1.95 0.95 6.47
C GLY A 56 2.30 -0.53 6.29
N ALA A 57 1.56 -1.42 6.95
CA ALA A 57 1.76 -2.87 6.86
C ALA A 57 1.66 -3.42 5.43
N LEU A 58 0.88 -2.77 4.56
CA LEU A 58 0.75 -3.12 3.15
C LEU A 58 0.50 -1.88 2.28
N GLU A 59 1.51 -1.34 1.60
CA GLU A 59 1.34 -0.20 0.70
C GLU A 59 1.49 -0.65 -0.75
N VAL A 60 0.42 -0.55 -1.53
CA VAL A 60 0.39 -1.01 -2.93
C VAL A 60 0.24 0.18 -3.87
N LEU A 61 1.23 0.37 -4.74
CA LEU A 61 1.30 1.46 -5.71
C LEU A 61 1.43 0.91 -7.13
N SER A 62 0.67 1.48 -8.06
CA SER A 62 0.90 1.27 -9.49
C SER A 62 2.27 1.80 -9.93
N ARG A 63 2.82 1.28 -11.03
CA ARG A 63 4.06 1.80 -11.63
C ARG A 63 3.99 3.30 -11.90
N ALA A 64 2.85 3.80 -12.37
CA ALA A 64 2.66 5.23 -12.66
C ALA A 64 2.61 6.07 -11.38
N ALA A 65 2.01 5.57 -10.30
CA ALA A 65 2.07 6.20 -8.97
C ALA A 65 3.52 6.27 -8.46
N MET A 66 4.26 5.16 -8.54
CA MET A 66 5.67 5.12 -8.13
C MET A 66 6.55 6.08 -8.95
N ALA A 67 6.34 6.13 -10.26
CA ALA A 67 7.05 7.06 -11.15
C ALA A 67 6.78 8.52 -10.76
N THR A 68 5.52 8.85 -10.47
CA THR A 68 5.13 10.20 -10.06
C THR A 68 5.74 10.54 -8.70
N TYR A 69 5.72 9.61 -7.75
CA TYR A 69 6.38 9.80 -6.46
C TYR A 69 7.88 10.06 -6.61
N PHE A 70 8.59 9.33 -7.47
CA PHE A 70 10.01 9.60 -7.71
C PHE A 70 10.28 10.92 -8.43
N GLN A 71 9.38 11.35 -9.31
CA GLN A 71 9.53 12.61 -10.06
C GLN A 71 9.21 13.83 -9.19
N LYS A 72 8.11 13.76 -8.43
CA LYS A 72 7.50 14.91 -7.75
C LYS A 72 7.55 14.85 -6.23
N GLY A 73 8.03 13.76 -5.64
CA GLY A 73 8.01 13.56 -4.19
C GLY A 73 8.63 14.73 -3.43
N ASN A 74 9.72 15.33 -3.93
CA ASN A 74 10.33 16.49 -3.28
C ASN A 74 9.39 17.72 -3.19
N GLU A 75 8.42 17.86 -4.11
CA GLU A 75 7.45 18.96 -4.13
C GLU A 75 6.46 18.86 -2.95
N CYS A 76 6.08 17.64 -2.55
CA CYS A 76 5.23 17.42 -1.39
C CYS A 76 6.03 17.60 -0.08
N GLN A 77 7.27 17.12 -0.04
CA GLN A 77 8.04 16.95 1.20
C GLN A 77 8.25 18.26 1.95
N ALA A 78 8.43 19.36 1.22
CA ALA A 78 8.60 20.69 1.80
C ALA A 78 7.36 21.23 2.53
N LYS A 79 6.19 20.61 2.32
CA LYS A 79 4.88 21.06 2.82
C LYS A 79 4.26 20.09 3.83
N LEU A 80 4.86 18.93 4.05
CA LEU A 80 4.33 17.91 4.97
C LEU A 80 4.74 18.23 6.41
N THR A 81 3.79 18.05 7.34
CA THR A 81 4.07 18.13 8.77
C THR A 81 4.75 16.82 9.23
N LYS A 82 5.38 16.84 10.40
CA LYS A 82 5.91 15.62 11.05
C LYS A 82 4.85 14.88 11.87
N GLU A 83 3.59 15.21 11.67
CA GLU A 83 2.47 14.60 12.41
C GLU A 83 2.05 13.30 11.71
N GLY A 84 1.89 12.23 12.48
CA GLY A 84 1.53 10.90 11.95
C GLY A 84 2.71 9.95 11.74
N GLY A 85 2.40 8.75 11.25
CA GLY A 85 3.37 7.71 10.88
C GLY A 85 3.92 7.91 9.46
N GLU A 86 4.82 7.02 9.04
CA GLU A 86 5.40 7.05 7.70
C GLU A 86 4.37 6.75 6.59
N ASP A 87 3.34 5.97 6.92
CA ASP A 87 2.21 5.64 6.05
C ASP A 87 1.33 6.86 5.77
N TYR A 88 0.99 7.61 6.82
CA TYR A 88 0.26 8.87 6.70
C TYR A 88 1.07 9.90 5.93
N TRP A 89 2.37 10.00 6.20
CA TRP A 89 3.27 10.87 5.47
C TRP A 89 3.31 10.51 3.97
N LEU A 90 3.39 9.21 3.63
CA LEU A 90 3.39 8.76 2.24
C LEU A 90 2.05 9.07 1.57
N LEU A 91 0.93 8.80 2.24
CA LEU A 91 -0.42 9.12 1.78
C LEU A 91 -0.53 10.61 1.42
N GLN A 92 -0.21 11.50 2.37
CA GLN A 92 -0.29 12.94 2.15
C GLN A 92 0.60 13.38 0.99
N CYS A 93 1.77 12.77 0.85
CA CYS A 93 2.64 13.06 -0.29
C CYS A 93 2.01 12.66 -1.63
N LEU A 94 1.52 11.41 -1.72
CA LEU A 94 0.91 10.85 -2.93
C LEU A 94 -0.27 11.71 -3.38
N GLU A 95 -1.19 12.04 -2.46
CA GLU A 95 -2.34 12.89 -2.76
C GLU A 95 -1.88 14.32 -3.11
N GLY A 96 -0.88 14.86 -2.41
CA GLY A 96 -0.32 16.19 -2.68
C GLY A 96 0.34 16.36 -4.05
N ILE A 97 0.80 15.27 -4.66
CA ILE A 97 1.37 15.26 -6.03
C ILE A 97 0.38 14.71 -7.08
N GLY A 98 -0.88 14.53 -6.70
CA GLY A 98 -1.99 14.15 -7.57
C GLY A 98 -2.07 12.66 -7.91
N VAL A 99 -1.46 11.77 -7.12
CA VAL A 99 -1.70 10.32 -7.24
C VAL A 99 -3.11 10.03 -6.74
N ASP A 100 -3.90 9.36 -7.58
CA ASP A 100 -5.27 8.96 -7.25
C ASP A 100 -5.28 7.68 -6.40
N TYR A 101 -6.46 7.21 -6.02
CA TYR A 101 -6.62 5.95 -5.30
C TYR A 101 -7.74 5.09 -5.85
N MET A 102 -7.64 3.80 -5.56
CA MET A 102 -8.75 2.86 -5.63
C MET A 102 -8.90 2.20 -4.25
N THR A 103 -10.12 1.86 -3.86
CA THR A 103 -10.39 1.32 -2.54
C THR A 103 -10.68 -0.17 -2.59
N ASP A 104 -9.93 -0.92 -1.80
CA ASP A 104 -10.18 -2.33 -1.51
C ASP A 104 -9.80 -2.61 -0.06
N THR A 105 -10.78 -2.45 0.83
CA THR A 105 -10.58 -2.59 2.28
C THR A 105 -10.40 -4.04 2.74
N ARG A 106 -10.42 -5.00 1.80
CA ARG A 106 -10.16 -6.42 2.08
C ARG A 106 -8.72 -6.82 1.80
N LEU A 107 -7.86 -5.89 1.39
CA LEU A 107 -6.45 -6.19 1.12
C LEU A 107 -5.68 -6.53 2.40
N LEU A 108 -5.89 -5.78 3.48
CA LEU A 108 -5.14 -5.93 4.73
C LEU A 108 -6.07 -6.40 5.86
N ASN A 109 -5.75 -7.55 6.45
CA ASN A 109 -6.33 -8.05 7.69
C ASN A 109 -5.46 -7.56 8.85
N ASP A 110 -6.02 -6.67 9.69
CA ASP A 110 -5.33 -5.99 10.79
C ASP A 110 -6.27 -5.73 11.99
N LYS A 111 -5.74 -5.84 13.23
CA LYS A 111 -6.49 -5.51 14.46
C LYS A 111 -7.18 -4.16 14.42
N TYR A 112 -6.57 -3.17 13.78
CA TYR A 112 -7.09 -1.82 13.78
C TYR A 112 -8.39 -1.73 12.98
N ALA A 113 -8.62 -2.68 12.08
CA ALA A 113 -9.88 -2.85 11.35
C ALA A 113 -10.80 -3.91 11.98
N ALA A 114 -10.54 -4.33 13.22
CA ALA A 114 -11.22 -5.44 13.90
C ALA A 114 -11.15 -6.77 13.12
N GLN A 115 -10.05 -6.98 12.41
CA GLN A 115 -9.75 -8.22 11.69
C GLN A 115 -8.57 -8.89 12.40
N GLU A 116 -8.87 -9.90 13.21
CA GLU A 116 -7.90 -10.60 14.07
C GLU A 116 -7.97 -12.11 13.85
N ASN A 117 -7.93 -12.52 12.58
CA ASN A 117 -7.92 -13.93 12.20
C ASN A 117 -6.98 -14.18 11.02
N CYS A 118 -6.36 -15.37 11.00
CA CYS A 118 -5.48 -15.82 9.93
C CYS A 118 -6.18 -16.70 8.88
N ASN A 119 -7.51 -16.88 8.99
CA ASN A 119 -8.28 -17.82 8.17
C ASN A 119 -9.02 -17.16 6.99
N ASP A 120 -8.87 -15.85 6.79
CA ASP A 120 -9.45 -15.15 5.63
C ASP A 120 -8.81 -15.67 4.33
N ASP A 121 -9.61 -16.25 3.44
CA ASP A 121 -9.15 -16.82 2.19
C ASP A 121 -8.95 -15.78 1.06
N TRP A 122 -9.35 -14.54 1.32
CA TRP A 122 -9.33 -13.44 0.37
C TRP A 122 -8.26 -12.40 0.69
N ALA A 123 -8.01 -12.10 1.97
CA ALA A 123 -7.06 -11.06 2.37
C ALA A 123 -5.65 -11.27 1.77
N VAL A 124 -5.03 -10.17 1.33
CA VAL A 124 -3.69 -10.17 0.70
C VAL A 124 -2.59 -10.23 1.73
N ALA A 125 -2.72 -9.45 2.80
CA ALA A 125 -1.75 -9.42 3.88
C ALA A 125 -2.44 -9.55 5.23
N PHE A 126 -1.72 -10.19 6.16
CA PHE A 126 -2.09 -10.29 7.55
C PHE A 126 -1.04 -9.55 8.38
N HIS A 127 -1.49 -8.78 9.36
CA HIS A 127 -0.69 -8.05 10.33
C HIS A 127 -1.54 -8.00 11.62
N PHE A 128 -1.02 -8.11 12.83
CA PHE A 128 0.17 -7.45 13.36
C PHE A 128 1.00 -8.37 14.27
N TYR A 129 0.79 -9.68 14.17
CA TYR A 129 1.42 -10.68 15.02
C TYR A 129 2.95 -10.61 14.92
N LYS A 130 3.61 -10.38 16.07
CA LYS A 130 5.04 -10.04 16.12
C LYS A 130 5.93 -11.27 16.31
N SER A 131 5.36 -12.42 16.65
CA SER A 131 6.09 -13.67 16.83
C SER A 131 5.32 -14.85 16.22
N ALA A 132 6.04 -15.92 15.88
CA ALA A 132 5.44 -17.14 15.33
C ALA A 132 4.37 -17.77 16.24
N ASN A 133 4.44 -17.55 17.55
CA ASN A 133 3.46 -18.05 18.52
C ASN A 133 2.15 -17.25 18.52
N ASP A 134 2.16 -16.05 17.95
CA ASP A 134 0.98 -15.19 17.87
C ASP A 134 0.14 -15.48 16.61
N TRP A 135 0.69 -16.21 15.62
CA TRP A 135 0.09 -16.53 14.31
C TRP A 135 -0.84 -17.74 14.31
#